data_AF-A0A7V0UI45-F1
#
_entry.id   AF-A0A7V0UI45-F1
#
_cell.length_a   1.000
_cell.length_b   1.000
_cell.length_c   1.000
_cell.angle_alpha   90.00
_cell.angle_beta   90.00
_cell.angle_gamma   90.00
#
_symmetry.space_group_name_H-M   'P 1'
#
loop_
_entity.id
_entity.type
_entity.pdbx_description
1 polymer ?
#
loop_
_entity_poly.entity_id
_entity_poly.type
_entity_poly.pdbx_seq_one_letter_code
_entity_poly.pdbx_strand_id
1 'polypeptide(L)'
;MNTIARVVLACVLSVTLAAPALAHHSAAAFNTQQEIKVTGRIKEYSFRNPHVYMNLEVKKPDGATVVMEVEAGAASVLNPLGFTRNSIAIGDVVTITGNPSRNFPDTLMLGKDLYKSDGTYYPLNIASRSVYAGKNDATATSIAGTWFPPRTEFTAFLGGTRKWPVTEKGKAAMSKTDPRATTQK
;
A
#
# COMPACT_ATOMS: atom_id res chain seq x y z
N MET A 1 -3.94 45.91 -26.55
CA MET A 1 -3.22 45.19 -25.46
C MET A 1 -1.83 44.85 -25.99
N ASN A 2 -0.75 45.35 -25.37
CA ASN A 2 0.61 45.14 -25.86
C ASN A 2 1.07 43.69 -25.62
N THR A 3 2.11 43.25 -26.33
CA THR A 3 2.60 41.85 -26.30
C THR A 3 2.94 41.40 -24.88
N ILE A 4 3.48 42.30 -24.05
CA ILE A 4 3.81 42.03 -22.64
C ILE A 4 2.56 41.70 -21.83
N ALA A 5 1.48 42.48 -21.98
CA ALA A 5 0.22 42.22 -21.29
C ALA A 5 -0.44 40.89 -21.72
N ARG A 6 -0.25 40.46 -22.98
CA ARG A 6 -0.72 39.14 -23.45
C ARG A 6 0.07 38.00 -22.82
N VAL A 7 1.39 38.13 -22.70
CA VAL A 7 2.25 37.12 -22.07
C VAL A 7 1.95 37.01 -20.57
N VAL A 8 1.81 38.14 -19.88
CA VAL A 8 1.46 38.15 -18.45
C VAL A 8 0.09 37.50 -18.22
N LEU A 9 -0.91 37.83 -19.04
CA LEU A 9 -2.24 37.23 -18.91
C LEU A 9 -2.22 35.71 -19.19
N ALA A 10 -1.45 35.27 -20.20
CA ALA A 10 -1.30 33.85 -20.51
C ALA A 10 -0.60 33.08 -19.36
N CYS A 11 0.44 33.65 -18.76
CA CYS A 11 1.12 33.05 -17.60
C CYS A 11 0.21 32.97 -16.37
N VAL A 12 -0.55 34.05 -16.08
CA VAL A 12 -1.51 34.05 -14.96
C VAL A 12 -2.61 33.01 -15.18
N LEU A 13 -3.18 32.91 -16.39
CA LEU A 13 -4.16 31.88 -16.70
C LEU A 13 -3.58 30.46 -16.52
N SER A 14 -2.35 30.24 -17.00
CA SER A 14 -1.67 28.94 -16.90
C SER A 14 -1.49 28.49 -15.46
N VAL A 15 -1.14 29.41 -14.55
CA VAL A 15 -0.97 29.13 -13.12
C VAL A 15 -2.33 28.87 -12.45
N THR A 16 -3.39 29.59 -12.84
CA THR A 16 -4.74 29.38 -12.27
C THR A 16 -5.42 28.09 -12.74
N LEU A 17 -4.99 27.52 -13.86
CA LEU A 17 -5.49 26.25 -14.42
C LEU A 17 -4.76 25.02 -13.88
N ALA A 18 -3.70 25.20 -13.09
CA ALA A 18 -3.01 24.11 -12.43
C ALA A 18 -3.83 23.58 -11.24
N ALA A 19 -4.89 22.82 -11.54
CA ALA A 19 -5.61 22.07 -10.52
C ALA A 19 -4.66 21.05 -9.87
N PRO A 20 -4.66 20.91 -8.53
CA PRO A 20 -3.89 19.86 -7.88
C PRO A 20 -4.37 18.51 -8.42
N ALA A 21 -3.45 17.76 -9.03
CA ALA A 21 -3.73 16.39 -9.43
C ALA A 21 -3.90 15.56 -8.15
N LEU A 22 -5.14 15.14 -7.88
CA LEU A 22 -5.45 14.12 -6.87
C LEU A 22 -4.91 12.78 -7.38
N ALA A 23 -3.62 12.52 -7.18
CA ALA A 23 -3.06 11.18 -7.38
C ALA A 23 -3.60 10.27 -6.26
N HIS A 24 -4.69 9.55 -6.52
CA HIS A 24 -5.14 8.50 -5.61
C HIS A 24 -4.31 7.24 -5.85
N HIS A 25 -3.88 6.58 -4.77
CA HIS A 25 -3.27 5.25 -4.81
C HIS A 25 -4.31 4.21 -5.29
N SER A 26 -4.58 4.19 -6.59
CA SER A 26 -5.68 3.41 -7.16
C SER A 26 -5.28 1.99 -7.49
N ALA A 27 -6.06 1.03 -7.02
CA ALA A 27 -6.04 -0.33 -7.54
C ALA A 27 -6.93 -0.49 -8.79
N ALA A 28 -7.40 0.60 -9.42
CA ALA A 28 -8.38 0.54 -10.53
C ALA A 28 -7.88 -0.26 -11.75
N ALA A 29 -6.57 -0.23 -12.00
CA ALA A 29 -5.93 -1.03 -13.06
C ALA A 29 -6.04 -2.54 -12.84
N PHE A 30 -6.41 -2.98 -11.63
CA PHE A 30 -6.48 -4.38 -11.24
C PHE A 30 -7.92 -4.83 -10.99
N ASN A 31 -8.18 -6.11 -11.25
CA ASN A 31 -9.45 -6.74 -10.93
C ASN A 31 -9.52 -7.13 -9.46
N THR A 32 -9.89 -6.20 -8.59
CA THR A 32 -9.99 -6.42 -7.13
C THR A 32 -11.08 -7.42 -6.70
N GLN A 33 -11.91 -7.90 -7.62
CA GLN A 33 -12.92 -8.95 -7.37
C GLN A 33 -12.37 -10.35 -7.64
N GLN A 34 -11.17 -10.47 -8.20
CA GLN A 34 -10.55 -11.74 -8.57
C GLN A 34 -9.18 -11.86 -7.90
N GLU A 35 -8.91 -13.00 -7.29
CA GLU A 35 -7.61 -13.33 -6.75
C GLU A 35 -7.00 -14.50 -7.53
N ILE A 36 -5.74 -14.35 -7.93
CA ILE A 36 -4.94 -15.40 -8.58
C ILE A 36 -3.75 -15.76 -7.69
N LYS A 37 -3.22 -16.97 -7.89
CA LYS A 37 -2.04 -17.49 -7.21
C LYS A 37 -1.00 -17.87 -8.26
N VAL A 38 0.21 -17.35 -8.12
CA VAL A 38 1.30 -17.51 -9.07
C VAL A 38 2.54 -17.99 -8.32
N THR A 39 3.13 -19.10 -8.79
CA THR A 39 4.42 -19.59 -8.28
C THR A 39 5.46 -19.40 -9.38
N GLY A 40 6.58 -18.78 -9.03
CA GLY A 40 7.63 -18.48 -9.99
C GLY A 40 8.96 -18.14 -9.33
N ARG A 41 9.99 -18.03 -10.15
CA ARG A 41 11.34 -17.67 -9.72
C ARG A 41 11.53 -16.16 -9.86
N ILE A 42 12.02 -15.48 -8.82
CA ILE A 42 12.35 -14.05 -8.88
C ILE A 42 13.46 -13.83 -9.91
N LYS A 43 13.14 -13.12 -10.98
CA LYS A 43 14.06 -12.70 -12.03
C LYS A 43 14.63 -11.31 -11.73
N GLU A 44 13.78 -10.39 -11.32
CA GLU A 44 14.15 -9.02 -10.96
C GLU A 44 13.40 -8.59 -9.71
N TYR A 45 14.04 -7.72 -8.92
CA TYR A 45 13.48 -7.20 -7.69
C TYR A 45 13.94 -5.76 -7.46
N SER A 46 12.98 -4.85 -7.37
CA SER A 46 13.21 -3.43 -7.15
C SER A 46 12.55 -2.98 -5.85
N PHE A 47 13.31 -3.00 -4.76
CA PHE A 47 12.87 -2.45 -3.47
C PHE A 47 13.10 -0.93 -3.40
N ARG A 48 12.10 -0.14 -3.78
CA ARG A 48 12.14 1.33 -3.78
C ARG A 48 10.76 1.94 -3.50
N ASN A 49 10.71 3.25 -3.34
CA ASN A 49 9.47 4.03 -3.35
C ASN A 49 9.21 4.59 -4.76
N PRO A 50 7.95 4.79 -5.20
CA PRO A 50 6.72 4.65 -4.43
C PRO A 50 6.17 3.22 -4.35
N HIS A 51 6.67 2.28 -5.15
CA HIS A 51 6.24 0.89 -5.15
C HIS A 51 7.43 -0.06 -5.29
N VAL A 52 7.31 -1.20 -4.60
CA VAL A 52 8.20 -2.34 -4.79
C VAL A 52 7.69 -3.15 -5.98
N TYR A 53 8.61 -3.59 -6.83
CA TYR A 53 8.29 -4.43 -7.99
C TYR A 53 9.11 -5.72 -7.99
N MET A 54 8.50 -6.80 -8.47
CA MET A 54 9.13 -8.12 -8.65
C MET A 54 8.72 -8.71 -9.99
N ASN A 55 9.67 -9.20 -10.78
CA ASN A 55 9.39 -9.95 -11.99
C ASN A 55 9.63 -11.43 -11.74
N LEU A 56 8.60 -12.26 -11.94
CA LEU A 56 8.65 -13.70 -11.73
C LEU A 56 8.69 -14.44 -13.07
N GLU A 57 9.62 -15.37 -13.23
CA GLU A 57 9.55 -16.39 -14.27
C GLU A 57 8.57 -17.48 -13.83
N VAL A 58 7.46 -17.57 -14.54
CA VAL A 58 6.34 -18.48 -14.26
C VAL A 58 6.24 -19.51 -15.38
N LYS A 59 6.34 -20.79 -15.03
CA LYS A 59 6.11 -21.88 -15.98
C LYS A 59 4.62 -22.13 -16.14
N LYS A 60 4.13 -22.08 -17.38
CA LYS A 60 2.75 -22.41 -17.74
C LYS A 60 2.59 -23.92 -17.97
N PRO A 61 1.35 -24.45 -17.90
CA PRO A 61 1.09 -25.88 -18.14
C PRO A 61 1.50 -26.37 -19.53
N ASP A 62 1.51 -25.48 -20.53
CA ASP A 62 1.95 -25.75 -21.90
C ASP A 62 3.48 -25.80 -22.06
N GLY A 63 4.23 -25.64 -20.96
CA GLY A 63 5.69 -25.62 -20.94
C GLY A 63 6.31 -24.25 -21.27
N ALA A 64 5.52 -23.26 -21.68
CA ALA A 64 6.01 -21.90 -21.90
C ALA A 64 6.40 -21.23 -20.58
N THR A 65 7.35 -20.30 -20.64
CA THR A 65 7.69 -19.44 -19.50
C THR A 65 7.23 -18.02 -19.79
N VAL A 66 6.48 -17.43 -18.86
CA VAL A 66 6.07 -16.03 -18.93
C VAL A 66 6.68 -15.25 -17.78
N VAL A 67 6.87 -13.95 -17.99
CA VAL A 67 7.24 -13.02 -16.92
C VAL A 67 5.97 -12.40 -16.36
N MET A 68 5.73 -12.62 -15.07
CA MET A 68 4.68 -11.95 -14.30
C MET A 68 5.32 -10.82 -13.51
N GLU A 69 5.03 -9.57 -13.86
CA GLU A 69 5.34 -8.42 -13.03
C GLU A 69 4.34 -8.33 -11.88
N VAL A 70 4.86 -8.12 -10.67
CA VAL A 70 4.10 -7.96 -9.45
C VAL A 70 4.39 -6.58 -8.89
N GLU A 71 3.36 -5.75 -8.86
CA GLU A 71 3.36 -4.50 -8.10
C GLU A 71 3.03 -4.80 -6.64
N ALA A 72 3.83 -4.26 -5.71
CA ALA A 72 3.57 -4.31 -4.28
C ALA A 72 3.49 -2.90 -3.69
N GLY A 73 3.19 -2.81 -2.39
CA GLY A 73 3.14 -1.54 -1.67
C GLY A 73 4.49 -0.80 -1.66
N ALA A 74 4.46 0.46 -1.20
CA ALA A 74 5.65 1.27 -1.02
C ALA A 74 6.64 0.60 -0.07
N ALA A 75 7.95 0.71 -0.33
CA ALA A 75 8.98 0.20 0.57
C ALA A 75 8.86 0.78 2.00
N SER A 76 8.45 2.06 2.12
CA SER A 76 8.16 2.71 3.40
C SER A 76 6.99 2.08 4.17
N VAL A 77 6.03 1.48 3.46
CA VAL A 77 4.87 0.78 4.02
C VAL A 77 5.21 -0.68 4.32
N LEU A 78 5.97 -1.34 3.47
CA LEU A 78 6.28 -2.77 3.60
C LEU A 78 7.33 -3.07 4.68
N ASN A 79 8.32 -2.19 4.88
CA ASN A 79 9.34 -2.36 5.92
C ASN A 79 8.74 -2.57 7.33
N PRO A 80 7.81 -1.72 7.80
CA PRO A 80 7.12 -1.94 9.07
C PRO A 80 6.27 -3.22 9.13
N LEU A 81 5.91 -3.81 7.99
CA LEU A 81 5.18 -5.08 7.88
C LEU A 81 6.11 -6.30 7.82
N GLY A 82 7.41 -6.11 8.04
CA GLY A 82 8.42 -7.18 8.03
C GLY A 82 8.97 -7.55 6.66
N PHE A 83 8.48 -6.94 5.57
CA PHE A 83 9.03 -7.15 4.24
C PHE A 83 10.09 -6.08 3.91
N THR A 84 11.35 -6.49 3.92
CA THR A 84 12.53 -5.64 3.76
C THR A 84 13.23 -5.91 2.42
N ARG A 85 14.23 -5.08 2.09
CA ARG A 85 15.13 -5.29 0.94
C ARG A 85 15.73 -6.70 0.90
N ASN A 86 15.89 -7.37 2.05
CA ASN A 86 16.56 -8.67 2.13
C ASN A 86 15.57 -9.83 2.33
N SER A 87 14.26 -9.59 2.31
CA SER A 87 13.23 -10.63 2.51
C SER A 87 13.19 -11.67 1.38
N ILE A 88 13.53 -11.23 0.16
CA ILE A 88 13.66 -12.07 -1.03
C ILE A 88 14.92 -11.70 -1.81
N ALA A 89 15.43 -12.64 -2.60
CA ALA A 89 16.54 -12.44 -3.51
C ALA A 89 16.19 -12.88 -4.94
N ILE A 90 16.95 -12.38 -5.91
CA ILE A 90 16.93 -12.92 -7.27
C ILE A 90 17.26 -14.41 -7.21
N GLY A 91 16.44 -15.23 -7.86
CA GLY A 91 16.56 -16.67 -7.88
C GLY A 91 15.68 -17.41 -6.88
N ASP A 92 15.10 -16.72 -5.88
CA ASP A 92 14.14 -17.32 -4.96
C ASP A 92 12.91 -17.83 -5.70
N VAL A 93 12.41 -19.01 -5.31
CA VAL A 93 11.10 -19.49 -5.76
C VAL A 93 10.07 -19.08 -4.72
N VAL A 94 9.10 -18.28 -5.14
CA VAL A 94 8.05 -17.75 -4.27
C VAL A 94 6.69 -18.03 -4.87
N THR A 95 5.69 -18.04 -3.99
CA THR A 95 4.29 -18.09 -4.36
C THR A 95 3.62 -16.80 -3.93
N ILE A 96 2.99 -16.10 -4.87
CA ILE A 96 2.32 -14.83 -4.65
C ILE A 96 0.83 -14.96 -4.92
N THR A 97 0.00 -14.43 -4.03
CA THR A 97 -1.42 -14.20 -4.29
C THR A 97 -1.64 -12.73 -4.63
N GLY A 98 -2.66 -12.41 -5.42
CA GLY A 98 -2.97 -11.03 -5.75
C GLY A 98 -4.04 -10.87 -6.82
N ASN A 99 -4.27 -9.62 -7.22
CA ASN A 99 -5.30 -9.28 -8.20
C ASN A 99 -4.68 -9.08 -9.58
N PRO A 100 -5.15 -9.77 -10.63
CA PRO A 100 -4.60 -9.58 -11.98
C PRO A 100 -4.94 -8.19 -12.52
N SER A 101 -4.07 -7.67 -13.41
CA SER A 101 -4.39 -6.49 -14.19
C SER A 101 -5.64 -6.73 -15.04
N ARG A 102 -6.47 -5.69 -15.20
CA ARG A 102 -7.63 -5.74 -16.11
C ARG A 102 -7.20 -5.80 -17.57
N ASN A 103 -6.09 -5.16 -17.92
CA ASN A 103 -5.61 -5.04 -19.30
C ASN A 103 -4.53 -6.07 -19.64
N PHE A 104 -3.75 -6.50 -18.64
CA PHE A 104 -2.62 -7.42 -18.82
C PHE A 104 -2.66 -8.57 -17.79
N PRO A 105 -3.75 -9.34 -17.70
CA PRO A 105 -3.98 -10.31 -16.61
C PRO A 105 -2.92 -11.43 -16.52
N ASP A 106 -2.23 -11.72 -17.62
CA ASP A 106 -1.24 -12.79 -17.71
C ASP A 106 0.19 -12.34 -17.39
N THR A 107 0.45 -11.03 -17.30
CA THR A 107 1.80 -10.48 -17.18
C THR A 107 1.94 -9.41 -16.10
N LEU A 108 0.84 -8.93 -15.51
CA LEU A 108 0.85 -7.93 -14.45
C LEU A 108 -0.20 -8.24 -13.39
N MET A 109 0.20 -8.18 -12.12
CA MET A 109 -0.71 -8.31 -10.98
C MET A 109 -0.33 -7.38 -9.82
N LEU A 110 -1.33 -7.04 -9.00
CA LEU A 110 -1.15 -6.37 -7.72
C LEU A 110 -0.96 -7.44 -6.64
N GLY A 111 0.25 -7.54 -6.12
CA GLY A 111 0.64 -8.49 -5.09
C GLY A 111 -0.08 -8.22 -3.77
N LYS A 112 -0.63 -9.29 -3.19
CA LYS A 112 -1.30 -9.29 -1.90
C LYS A 112 -0.41 -9.96 -0.86
N ASP A 113 -0.10 -11.24 -1.03
CA ASP A 113 0.71 -12.02 -0.10
C ASP A 113 1.83 -12.77 -0.82
N LEU A 114 2.96 -12.96 -0.14
CA LEU A 114 4.10 -13.75 -0.60
C LEU A 114 4.39 -14.88 0.38
N TYR A 115 4.63 -16.06 -0.17
CA TYR A 115 5.03 -17.27 0.56
C TYR A 115 6.34 -17.80 -0.03
N LYS A 116 7.33 -18.06 0.82
CA LYS A 116 8.55 -18.79 0.45
C LYS A 116 8.32 -20.30 0.61
N SER A 117 9.21 -21.10 0.03
CA SER A 117 9.16 -22.57 0.14
C SER A 117 9.34 -23.09 1.57
N ASP A 118 10.00 -22.33 2.44
CA ASP A 118 10.19 -22.66 3.86
C ASP A 118 8.98 -22.31 4.75
N GLY A 119 7.90 -21.80 4.15
CA GLY A 119 6.69 -21.37 4.86
C GLY A 119 6.73 -19.92 5.37
N THR A 120 7.84 -19.20 5.18
CA THR A 120 7.91 -17.77 5.49
C THR A 120 6.87 -16.99 4.70
N TYR A 121 6.15 -16.12 5.40
CA TYR A 121 5.08 -15.29 4.86
C TYR A 121 5.45 -13.81 4.93
N TYR A 122 5.08 -13.06 3.88
CA TYR A 122 5.14 -11.61 3.87
C TYR A 122 3.89 -10.98 3.24
N PRO A 123 3.30 -9.93 3.84
CA PRO A 123 2.29 -9.13 3.18
C PRO A 123 2.97 -8.21 2.15
N LEU A 124 2.41 -8.15 0.94
CA LEU A 124 2.87 -7.28 -0.15
C LEU A 124 2.04 -6.00 -0.30
N ASN A 125 0.98 -5.82 0.49
CA ASN A 125 0.16 -4.61 0.47
C ASN A 125 -0.41 -4.33 1.88
N ILE A 126 -0.63 -3.05 2.22
CA ILE A 126 -1.26 -2.64 3.49
C ILE A 126 -2.69 -3.16 3.66
N ALA A 127 -3.35 -3.54 2.57
CA ALA A 127 -4.65 -4.19 2.58
C ALA A 127 -4.57 -5.69 2.89
N SER A 128 -3.43 -6.35 2.62
CA SER A 128 -3.18 -7.79 2.79
C SER A 128 -3.00 -8.22 4.24
N ARG A 129 -3.80 -7.67 5.16
CA ARG A 129 -3.68 -7.92 6.61
C ARG A 129 -4.20 -9.31 7.01
N SER A 130 -4.14 -10.27 6.09
CA SER A 130 -4.72 -11.60 6.22
C SER A 130 -3.93 -12.55 7.11
N VAL A 131 -2.70 -12.23 7.55
CA VAL A 131 -1.91 -13.18 8.38
C VAL A 131 -1.17 -12.54 9.56
N TYR A 132 -1.42 -11.28 9.91
CA TYR A 132 -1.17 -10.86 11.30
C TYR A 132 -2.31 -11.36 12.21
N ALA A 133 -2.55 -12.67 12.22
CA ALA A 133 -2.97 -13.35 13.43
C ALA A 133 -1.71 -13.48 14.30
N GLY A 134 -1.11 -12.33 14.64
CA GLY A 134 0.02 -12.31 15.56
C GLY A 134 -0.45 -12.99 16.83
N LYS A 135 0.36 -13.91 17.35
CA LYS A 135 0.14 -14.40 18.71
C LYS A 135 0.12 -13.17 19.62
N ASN A 136 -1.01 -12.93 20.29
CA ASN A 136 -1.18 -11.82 21.23
C ASN A 136 -0.49 -12.11 22.58
N ASP A 137 0.53 -12.98 22.60
CA ASP A 137 1.28 -13.36 23.80
C ASP A 137 2.39 -12.36 24.13
N ALA A 138 2.82 -11.54 23.17
CA ALA A 138 3.77 -10.47 23.40
C ALA A 138 3.13 -9.28 24.14
N THR A 139 3.58 -9.02 25.38
CA THR A 139 3.25 -7.79 26.12
C THR A 139 4.39 -6.79 25.97
N ALA A 140 4.10 -5.61 25.44
CA ALA A 140 5.10 -4.55 25.36
C ALA A 140 5.38 -3.94 26.74
N THR A 141 6.65 -3.70 27.04
CA THR A 141 7.11 -3.07 28.29
C THR A 141 7.29 -1.56 28.16
N SER A 142 7.12 -1.00 26.97
CA SER A 142 7.20 0.44 26.69
C SER A 142 6.41 0.80 25.44
N ILE A 143 6.19 2.09 25.18
CA ILE A 143 5.62 2.59 23.91
C ILE A 143 6.63 2.59 22.75
N ALA A 144 7.91 2.31 23.00
CA ALA A 144 8.91 2.26 21.96
C ALA A 144 8.72 0.98 21.11
N GLY A 145 8.83 1.12 19.80
CA GLY A 145 8.75 -0.01 18.86
C GLY A 145 7.88 0.29 17.64
N THR A 146 7.74 -0.72 16.80
CA THR A 146 6.87 -0.68 15.63
C THR A 146 5.51 -1.23 16.00
N TRP A 147 4.50 -0.37 16.02
CA TRP A 147 3.13 -0.73 16.34
C TRP A 147 2.32 -0.81 15.06
N PHE A 148 2.00 -2.04 14.63
CA PHE A 148 1.16 -2.24 13.47
C PHE A 148 -0.01 -3.16 13.81
N PRO A 149 -1.21 -2.61 14.11
CA PRO A 149 -2.36 -3.43 14.41
C PRO A 149 -2.90 -4.13 13.14
N PRO A 150 -3.41 -5.36 13.27
CA PRO A 150 -4.33 -5.92 12.28
C PRO A 150 -5.46 -4.93 11.95
N ARG A 151 -6.06 -5.02 10.75
CA ARG A 151 -7.09 -4.03 10.32
C ARG A 151 -8.22 -3.95 11.32
N THR A 152 -8.70 -5.12 11.71
CA THR A 152 -9.77 -5.33 12.69
C THR A 152 -9.46 -4.58 13.97
N GLU A 153 -8.27 -4.76 14.53
CA GLU A 153 -7.80 -4.09 15.75
C GLU A 153 -7.68 -2.57 15.60
N PHE A 154 -7.23 -2.07 14.44
CA PHE A 154 -7.18 -0.63 14.20
C PHE A 154 -8.58 0.00 14.20
N THR A 155 -9.54 -0.63 13.51
CA THR A 155 -10.94 -0.18 13.56
C THR A 155 -11.55 -0.33 14.95
N ALA A 156 -11.20 -1.39 15.69
CA ALA A 156 -11.64 -1.59 17.05
C ALA A 156 -11.08 -0.52 18.00
N PHE A 157 -9.80 -0.19 17.86
CA PHE A 157 -9.16 0.91 18.59
C PHE A 157 -9.86 2.24 18.31
N LEU A 158 -10.00 2.63 17.03
CA LEU A 158 -10.69 3.88 16.66
C LEU A 158 -12.16 3.90 17.07
N GLY A 159 -12.83 2.74 17.08
CA GLY A 159 -14.19 2.60 17.60
C GLY A 159 -14.25 2.73 19.11
N GLY A 160 -13.27 2.17 19.82
CA GLY A 160 -13.13 2.23 21.27
C GLY A 160 -12.83 3.64 21.78
N THR A 161 -11.96 4.38 21.10
CA THR A 161 -11.62 5.77 21.47
C THR A 161 -12.83 6.70 21.41
N ARG A 162 -13.84 6.40 20.59
CA ARG A 162 -15.11 7.16 20.56
C ARG A 162 -15.90 7.05 21.86
N LYS A 163 -15.68 5.99 22.65
CA LYS A 163 -16.35 5.76 23.94
C LYS A 163 -15.56 6.32 25.12
N TRP A 164 -14.37 6.85 24.91
CA TRP A 164 -13.55 7.36 26.00
C TRP A 164 -14.16 8.64 26.57
N PRO A 165 -14.25 8.76 27.91
CA PRO A 165 -14.78 9.97 28.54
C PRO A 165 -13.87 11.15 28.22
N VAL A 166 -14.46 12.23 27.70
CA VAL A 166 -13.75 13.48 27.46
C VAL A 166 -13.64 14.24 28.78
N THR A 167 -12.41 14.61 29.15
CA THR A 167 -12.16 15.42 30.35
C THR A 167 -12.78 16.81 30.22
N GLU A 168 -13.01 17.52 31.34
CA GLU A 168 -13.50 18.91 31.31
C GLU A 168 -12.60 19.84 30.49
N LYS A 169 -11.27 19.63 30.55
CA LYS A 169 -10.32 20.35 29.67
C LYS A 169 -10.54 20.03 28.20
N GLY A 170 -10.83 18.77 27.85
CA GLY A 170 -11.14 18.36 26.48
C GLY A 170 -12.43 19.00 25.96
N LYS A 171 -13.48 19.04 26.78
CA LYS A 171 -14.76 19.71 26.45
C LYS A 171 -14.54 21.20 26.18
N ALA A 172 -13.75 21.88 27.03
CA ALA A 172 -13.41 23.29 26.88
C ALA A 172 -12.52 23.60 25.66
N ALA A 173 -11.75 22.63 25.16
CA ALA A 173 -10.99 22.78 23.92
C ALA A 173 -11.88 22.62 22.68
N MET A 174 -12.80 21.63 22.70
CA MET A 174 -13.75 21.38 21.62
C MET A 174 -14.74 22.54 21.40
N SER A 175 -15.07 23.32 22.43
CA SER A 175 -15.92 24.50 22.28
C SER A 175 -15.22 25.68 21.59
N LYS A 176 -13.89 25.65 21.48
CA LYS A 176 -13.08 26.72 20.87
C LYS A 176 -12.62 26.40 19.45
N THR A 177 -12.68 25.13 19.04
CA THR A 177 -12.23 24.66 17.73
C THR A 177 -13.15 23.55 17.28
N ASP A 178 -13.82 23.66 16.12
CA ASP A 178 -14.54 22.53 15.55
C ASP A 178 -13.51 21.54 14.97
N PRO A 179 -13.32 20.35 15.56
CA PRO A 179 -12.34 19.38 15.08
C PRO A 179 -12.74 18.77 13.72
N ARG A 180 -13.95 19.03 13.21
CA ARG A 180 -14.42 18.64 11.88
C ARG A 180 -14.27 19.74 10.85
N ALA A 181 -13.98 20.97 11.26
CA ALA A 181 -13.65 22.06 10.35
C ALA A 181 -12.23 21.86 9.81
N THR A 182 -12.09 20.97 8.83
CA THR A 182 -10.86 20.82 8.06
C THR A 182 -10.78 21.93 7.01
N THR A 183 -9.60 22.53 6.83
CA THR A 183 -9.28 23.47 5.74
C THR A 183 -9.05 22.78 4.39
N GLN A 184 -9.05 21.45 4.34
CA GLN A 184 -9.03 20.70 3.09
C GLN A 184 -10.46 20.63 2.53
N LYS A 185 -10.73 21.51 1.56
CA LYS A 185 -11.76 21.33 0.53
C LYS A 185 -11.13 20.69 -0.70
#